data_AF-W4LWE3-F1
#
_entry.id   AF-W4LWE3-F1
#
_cell.length_a   1.000
_cell.length_b   1.000
_cell.length_c   1.000
_cell.angle_alpha   90.00
_cell.angle_beta   90.00
_cell.angle_gamma   90.00
#
_symmetry.space_group_name_H-M   'P 1'
#
loop_
_entity.id
_entity.type
_entity.pdbx_description
1 polymer ?
#
loop_
_entity_poly.entity_id
_entity_poly.type
_entity_poly.pdbx_seq_one_letter_code
_entity_poly.pdbx_strand_id
1 'polypeptide(L)'
;MDAEKFELLDTKIRETTLLVSRLREEKRQVEEENAQLRQRINELEGALQEVEANASRYTPDIDSLLAQLDTLNNEEEAAVPVAEADPVEMAIDDVEAKESKSPDDYYELGRLREQKSQYDQAIAAYQEGLRLDPQHLDAMQRLAFLLEKLNRDAEAAPWWDKIWAMQGAQANPRRRRLR
;
A
#
# COMPACT_ATOMS: atom_id res chain seq x y z
N MET A 1 -74.10 14.10 36.54
CA MET A 1 -72.90 14.93 36.30
C MET A 1 -71.65 14.41 37.02
N ASP A 2 -71.75 13.84 38.23
CA ASP A 2 -70.57 13.37 38.97
C ASP A 2 -70.05 11.98 38.55
N ALA A 3 -70.93 11.07 38.10
CA ALA A 3 -70.53 9.72 37.65
C ALA A 3 -69.66 9.74 36.37
N GLU A 4 -70.05 10.52 35.36
CA GLU A 4 -69.27 10.68 34.11
C GLU A 4 -67.90 11.32 34.36
N LYS A 5 -67.80 12.26 35.30
CA LYS A 5 -66.51 12.86 35.71
C LYS A 5 -65.61 11.84 36.40
N PHE A 6 -66.19 10.93 37.17
CA PHE A 6 -65.45 9.86 37.85
C PHE A 6 -64.93 8.80 36.86
N GLU A 7 -65.76 8.37 35.90
CA GLU A 7 -65.32 7.47 34.83
C GLU A 7 -64.23 8.09 33.94
N LEU A 8 -64.37 9.38 33.61
CA LEU A 8 -63.34 10.10 32.85
C LEU A 8 -62.02 10.20 33.62
N LEU A 9 -62.08 10.43 34.93
CA LEU A 9 -60.90 10.48 35.79
C LEU A 9 -60.22 9.11 35.88
N ASP A 10 -60.99 8.03 36.05
CA ASP A 10 -60.46 6.67 36.11
C ASP A 10 -59.80 6.26 34.77
N THR A 11 -60.41 6.65 33.65
CA THR A 11 -59.84 6.44 32.31
C THR A 11 -58.51 7.19 32.17
N LYS A 12 -58.44 8.46 32.58
CA LYS A 12 -57.19 9.24 32.57
C LYS A 12 -56.12 8.67 33.50
N ILE A 13 -56.51 8.15 34.67
CA ILE A 13 -55.57 7.48 35.60
C ILE A 13 -54.99 6.22 34.96
N ARG A 14 -55.81 5.42 34.27
CA ARG A 14 -55.33 4.23 33.55
C ARG A 14 -54.41 4.60 32.40
N GLU A 15 -54.78 5.58 31.57
CA GLU A 15 -53.96 6.08 30.46
C GLU A 15 -52.61 6.63 30.95
N THR A 16 -52.62 7.45 32.00
CA THR A 16 -51.38 8.00 32.58
C THR A 16 -50.51 6.92 33.20
N THR A 17 -51.10 5.92 33.85
CA THR A 17 -50.36 4.76 34.38
C THR A 17 -49.68 3.97 33.27
N LEU A 18 -50.39 3.71 32.16
CA LEU A 18 -49.84 3.04 30.98
C LEU A 18 -48.68 3.85 30.36
N LEU A 19 -48.86 5.17 30.21
CA LEU A 19 -47.81 6.05 29.69
C LEU A 19 -46.56 6.04 30.58
N VAL A 20 -46.73 6.10 31.90
CA VAL A 20 -45.62 6.04 32.86
C VAL A 20 -44.91 4.69 32.79
N SER A 21 -45.63 3.56 32.67
CA SER A 21 -44.99 2.25 32.48
C SER A 21 -44.19 2.18 31.18
N ARG A 22 -44.72 2.74 30.09
CA ARG A 22 -44.02 2.79 28.80
C ARG A 22 -42.75 3.63 28.86
N LEU A 23 -42.83 4.83 29.44
CA LEU A 23 -41.67 5.71 29.60
C LEU A 23 -40.60 5.10 30.51
N ARG A 24 -40.99 4.32 31.53
CA ARG A 24 -40.04 3.58 32.37
C ARG A 24 -39.31 2.50 31.57
N GLU A 25 -40.03 1.77 30.72
CA GLU A 25 -39.42 0.75 29.87
C GLU A 25 -38.50 1.36 28.82
N GLU A 26 -38.93 2.43 28.14
CA GLU A 26 -38.09 3.16 27.18
C GLU A 26 -36.84 3.74 27.86
N LYS A 27 -36.97 4.31 29.06
CA LYS A 27 -35.82 4.76 29.85
C LYS A 27 -34.86 3.62 30.17
N ARG A 28 -35.40 2.48 30.62
CA ARG A 28 -34.60 1.29 30.94
C ARG A 28 -33.84 0.78 29.70
N GLN A 29 -34.52 0.71 28.56
CA GLN A 29 -33.88 0.32 27.30
C GLN A 29 -32.73 1.24 26.93
N VAL A 30 -32.93 2.57 27.02
CA VAL A 30 -31.88 3.56 26.75
C VAL A 30 -30.72 3.44 27.75
N GLU A 31 -30.97 3.11 29.02
CA GLU A 31 -29.92 2.87 30.02
C GLU A 31 -29.11 1.61 29.70
N GLU A 32 -29.77 0.54 29.25
CA GLU A 32 -29.12 -0.71 28.80
C GLU A 32 -28.27 -0.47 27.53
N GLU A 33 -28.79 0.25 26.54
CA GLU A 33 -28.05 0.62 25.32
C GLU A 33 -26.83 1.50 25.65
N ASN A 34 -26.99 2.49 26.55
CA ASN A 34 -25.87 3.31 27.01
C ASN A 34 -24.80 2.50 27.73
N ALA A 35 -25.19 1.50 28.52
CA ALA A 35 -24.22 0.61 29.18
C ALA A 35 -23.44 -0.23 28.17
N GLN A 36 -24.11 -0.77 27.15
CA GLN A 36 -23.46 -1.51 26.06
C GLN A 36 -22.50 -0.63 25.26
N LEU A 37 -22.89 0.60 24.93
CA LEU A 37 -22.02 1.55 24.23
C LEU A 37 -20.77 1.89 25.05
N ARG A 38 -20.92 2.11 26.37
CA ARG A 38 -19.78 2.35 27.25
C ARG A 38 -18.81 1.17 27.30
N GLN A 39 -19.34 -0.06 27.37
CA GLN A 39 -18.51 -1.25 27.30
C GLN A 39 -17.76 -1.30 25.96
N ARG A 40 -18.45 -1.01 24.85
CA ARG A 40 -17.83 -1.03 23.51
C ARG A 40 -16.75 0.03 23.35
N ILE A 41 -16.94 1.22 23.91
CA ILE A 41 -15.93 2.29 23.93
C ILE A 41 -14.68 1.79 24.67
N ASN A 42 -14.83 1.21 25.86
CA ASN A 42 -13.70 0.69 26.63
C ASN A 42 -12.94 -0.42 25.87
N GLU A 43 -13.65 -1.32 25.17
CA GLU A 43 -13.03 -2.35 24.32
C GLU A 43 -12.22 -1.74 23.18
N LEU A 44 -12.78 -0.72 22.51
CA LEU A 44 -12.11 -0.04 21.41
C LEU A 44 -10.90 0.78 21.88
N GLU A 45 -11.00 1.43 23.04
CA GLU A 45 -9.87 2.15 23.66
C GLU A 45 -8.73 1.18 24.01
N GLY A 46 -9.03 0.00 24.54
CA GLY A 46 -8.03 -1.04 24.79
C GLY A 46 -7.35 -1.51 23.51
N ALA A 47 -8.14 -1.78 22.46
CA ALA A 47 -7.60 -2.17 21.15
C ALA A 47 -6.74 -1.05 20.53
N LEU A 48 -7.13 0.21 20.68
CA LEU A 48 -6.36 1.36 20.20
C LEU A 48 -5.01 1.45 20.92
N GLN A 49 -5.00 1.30 22.25
CA GLN A 49 -3.75 1.29 23.03
C GLN A 49 -2.80 0.17 22.60
N GLU A 50 -3.32 -1.02 22.29
CA GLU A 50 -2.50 -2.13 21.76
C GLU A 50 -1.91 -1.80 20.38
N VAL A 51 -2.70 -1.18 19.51
CA VAL A 51 -2.24 -0.73 18.19
C VAL A 51 -1.18 0.36 18.33
N GLU A 52 -1.38 1.35 19.20
CA GLU A 52 -0.42 2.43 19.47
C GLU A 52 0.88 1.90 20.09
N ALA A 53 0.79 0.94 21.02
CA ALA A 53 1.96 0.28 21.60
C ALA A 53 2.73 -0.53 20.56
N ASN A 54 2.03 -1.23 19.66
CA ASN A 54 2.68 -1.93 18.55
C ASN A 54 3.26 -0.96 17.53
N ALA A 55 2.55 0.11 17.18
CA ALA A 55 3.05 1.15 16.30
C ALA A 55 4.32 1.78 16.87
N SER A 56 4.37 2.04 18.18
CA SER A 56 5.56 2.57 18.86
C SER A 56 6.76 1.60 18.84
N ARG A 57 6.53 0.29 18.73
CA ARG A 57 7.59 -0.71 18.52
C ARG A 57 8.11 -0.72 17.08
N TYR A 58 7.28 -0.29 16.13
CA TYR A 58 7.58 -0.24 14.70
C TYR A 58 7.85 1.17 14.17
N THR A 59 7.76 2.20 15.01
CA THR A 59 8.47 3.46 14.79
C THR A 59 9.88 3.22 15.32
N PRO A 60 10.83 2.71 14.50
CA PRO A 60 12.22 2.85 14.88
C PRO A 60 12.42 4.32 15.18
N ASP A 61 13.04 4.62 16.31
CA ASP A 61 13.35 5.97 16.75
C ASP A 61 13.94 6.72 15.55
N ILE A 62 13.10 7.54 14.90
CA ILE A 62 13.43 8.16 13.63
C ILE A 62 14.68 9.01 13.85
N ASP A 63 14.80 9.61 15.03
CA ASP A 63 15.96 10.40 15.43
C ASP A 63 17.22 9.53 15.55
N SER A 64 17.12 8.30 16.07
CA SER A 64 18.25 7.34 16.10
C SER A 64 18.62 6.81 14.71
N LEU A 65 17.64 6.55 13.84
CA LEU A 65 17.91 6.16 12.46
C LEU A 65 18.51 7.32 11.66
N LEU A 66 18.03 8.54 11.85
CA LEU A 66 18.59 9.75 11.24
C LEU A 66 20.01 10.02 11.76
N ALA A 67 20.24 9.86 13.07
CA ALA A 67 21.58 9.95 13.64
C ALA A 67 22.52 8.87 13.10
N GLN A 68 22.04 7.63 12.92
CA GLN A 68 22.80 6.56 12.28
C GLN A 68 23.09 6.88 10.80
N LEU A 69 22.12 7.43 10.07
CA LEU A 69 22.30 7.86 8.68
C LEU A 69 23.31 9.00 8.57
N ASP A 70 23.25 9.97 9.48
CA ASP A 70 24.19 11.08 9.55
C ASP A 70 25.59 10.57 9.90
N THR A 71 25.73 9.60 10.80
CA THR A 71 27.04 8.98 11.08
C THR A 71 27.57 8.21 9.88
N LEU A 72 26.73 7.47 9.16
CA LEU A 72 27.13 6.73 7.95
C LEU A 72 27.52 7.69 6.82
N ASN A 73 26.75 8.76 6.61
CA ASN A 73 27.06 9.79 5.62
C ASN A 73 28.36 10.55 5.96
N ASN A 74 28.60 10.85 7.25
CA ASN A 74 29.82 11.52 7.68
C ASN A 74 31.06 10.59 7.66
N GLU A 75 30.89 9.28 7.88
CA GLU A 75 31.95 8.28 7.69
C GLU A 75 32.27 8.06 6.21
N GLU A 76 31.28 8.15 5.32
CA GLU A 76 31.49 8.21 3.86
C GLU A 76 32.16 9.52 3.41
N GLU A 77 31.86 10.66 4.06
CA GLU A 77 32.38 11.98 3.66
C GLU A 77 33.80 12.27 4.21
N ALA A 78 34.25 11.58 5.28
CA ALA A 78 35.58 11.74 5.85
C ALA A 78 36.69 10.87 5.19
N ALA A 79 36.34 10.05 4.19
CA ALA A 79 37.27 9.13 3.55
C ALA A 79 37.28 9.25 2.02
N VAL A 80 37.96 10.26 1.50
CA VAL A 80 38.54 10.17 0.14
C VAL A 80 40.00 10.62 0.27
N PRO A 81 41.02 9.78 -0.07
CA PRO A 81 41.06 9.03 -1.34
C PRO A 81 41.82 7.68 -1.32
N VAL A 82 41.19 6.56 -1.71
CA VAL A 82 41.76 5.58 -2.68
C VAL A 82 40.60 4.88 -3.38
N ALA A 83 40.69 4.81 -4.70
CA ALA A 83 39.83 4.06 -5.60
C ALA A 83 39.59 2.60 -5.18
N GLU A 84 38.36 2.29 -4.80
CA GLU A 84 37.70 1.09 -5.31
C GLU A 84 36.42 1.60 -5.97
N ALA A 85 36.42 1.64 -7.31
CA ALA A 85 35.20 1.93 -8.04
C ALA A 85 34.15 0.92 -7.59
N ASP A 86 32.98 1.39 -7.15
CA ASP A 86 31.88 0.50 -6.82
C ASP A 86 31.67 -0.42 -8.03
N PRO A 87 31.78 -1.75 -7.87
CA PRO A 87 31.80 -2.66 -9.01
C PRO A 87 30.50 -2.58 -9.83
N VAL A 88 29.40 -2.13 -9.22
CA VAL A 88 28.13 -1.89 -9.91
C VAL A 88 28.17 -0.57 -10.68
N GLU A 89 28.76 0.49 -10.13
CA GLU A 89 28.87 1.78 -10.84
C GLU A 89 29.85 1.68 -12.02
N MET A 90 30.97 0.96 -11.84
CA MET A 90 31.89 0.65 -12.94
C MET A 90 31.21 -0.17 -14.04
N ALA A 91 30.38 -1.16 -13.67
CA ALA A 91 29.61 -1.93 -14.64
C ALA A 91 28.54 -1.10 -15.37
N ILE A 92 27.95 -0.10 -14.69
CA ILE A 92 27.04 0.86 -15.30
C ILE A 92 27.79 1.73 -16.31
N ASP A 93 28.92 2.30 -15.91
CA ASP A 93 29.76 3.15 -16.77
C ASP A 93 30.25 2.37 -18.00
N ASP A 94 30.64 1.10 -17.83
CA ASP A 94 31.07 0.21 -18.91
C ASP A 94 29.96 0.00 -19.93
N VAL A 95 28.70 -0.14 -19.48
CA VAL A 95 27.53 -0.28 -20.37
C VAL A 95 27.19 1.06 -21.03
N GLU A 96 27.29 2.17 -20.30
CA GLU A 96 27.03 3.51 -20.82
C GLU A 96 28.08 3.96 -21.85
N ALA A 97 29.34 3.54 -21.70
CA ALA A 97 30.44 3.84 -22.62
C ALA A 97 30.33 3.13 -23.98
N LYS A 98 29.46 2.11 -24.11
CA LYS A 98 29.23 1.44 -25.41
C LYS A 98 28.60 2.42 -26.40
N GLU A 99 29.25 2.57 -27.56
CA GLU A 99 28.80 3.45 -28.66
C GLU A 99 27.44 3.02 -29.24
N SER A 100 27.18 1.72 -29.29
CA SER A 100 25.90 1.15 -29.73
C SER A 100 25.37 0.21 -28.67
N LYS A 101 24.23 0.56 -28.07
CA LYS A 101 23.59 -0.21 -27.00
C LYS A 101 22.54 -1.15 -27.60
N SER A 102 22.61 -2.42 -27.21
CA SER A 102 21.61 -3.44 -27.55
C SER A 102 20.44 -3.42 -26.55
N PRO A 103 19.29 -4.05 -26.87
CA PRO A 103 18.21 -4.24 -25.89
C PRO A 103 18.69 -4.91 -24.59
N ASP A 104 19.59 -5.89 -24.70
CA ASP A 104 20.16 -6.61 -23.56
C ASP A 104 21.02 -5.68 -22.69
N ASP A 105 21.81 -4.79 -23.29
CA ASP A 105 22.60 -3.79 -22.54
C ASP A 105 21.71 -2.85 -21.73
N TYR A 106 20.58 -2.41 -22.29
CA TYR A 106 19.61 -1.59 -21.57
C TYR A 106 18.90 -2.36 -20.45
N TYR A 107 18.64 -3.65 -20.64
CA TYR A 107 18.14 -4.52 -19.58
C TYR A 107 19.15 -4.68 -18.44
N GLU A 108 20.43 -4.89 -18.76
CA GLU A 108 21.50 -4.97 -17.77
C GLU A 108 21.67 -3.64 -17.01
N LEU A 109 21.66 -2.52 -17.73
CA LEU A 109 21.70 -1.19 -17.15
C LEU A 109 20.53 -0.96 -16.18
N GLY A 110 19.31 -1.31 -16.59
CA GLY A 110 18.13 -1.22 -15.73
C GLY A 110 18.27 -2.06 -14.46
N ARG A 111 18.80 -3.28 -14.57
CA ARG A 111 19.04 -4.17 -13.43
C ARG A 111 20.08 -3.64 -12.46
N LEU A 112 21.18 -3.07 -12.97
CA LEU A 112 22.23 -2.47 -12.15
C LEU A 112 21.73 -1.22 -11.43
N ARG A 113 20.98 -0.36 -12.13
CA ARG A 113 20.34 0.84 -11.54
C ARG A 113 19.27 0.44 -10.50
N GLU A 114 18.52 -0.64 -10.73
CA GLU A 114 17.57 -1.19 -9.75
C GLU A 114 18.27 -1.67 -8.47
N GLN A 115 19.42 -2.34 -8.60
CA GLN A 115 20.26 -2.75 -7.46
C GLN A 115 20.75 -1.55 -6.64
N LYS A 116 20.98 -0.41 -7.30
CA LYS A 116 21.32 0.88 -6.67
C LYS A 116 20.12 1.63 -6.10
N SER A 117 18.92 1.06 -6.14
CA SER A 117 17.67 1.74 -5.77
C SER A 117 17.39 3.01 -6.60
N GLN A 118 18.04 3.17 -7.74
CA GLN A 118 17.82 4.28 -8.69
C GLN A 118 16.65 3.94 -9.61
N TYR A 119 15.46 3.82 -9.02
CA TYR A 119 14.30 3.20 -9.66
C TYR A 119 13.81 3.93 -10.92
N ASP A 120 13.84 5.26 -10.95
CA ASP A 120 13.43 6.03 -12.13
C ASP A 120 14.39 5.83 -13.32
N GLN A 121 15.70 5.75 -13.04
CA GLN A 121 16.72 5.47 -14.06
C GLN A 121 16.61 4.02 -14.55
N ALA A 122 16.31 3.08 -13.65
CA ALA A 122 16.05 1.69 -14.02
C ALA A 122 14.84 1.55 -14.96
N ILE A 123 13.74 2.24 -14.65
CA ILE A 123 12.55 2.29 -15.51
C ILE A 123 12.88 2.84 -16.89
N ALA A 124 13.61 3.95 -16.96
CA ALA A 124 14.02 4.55 -18.23
C ALA A 124 14.90 3.61 -19.07
N ALA A 125 15.85 2.92 -18.43
CA ALA A 125 16.71 1.94 -19.09
C ALA A 125 15.89 0.76 -19.64
N TYR A 126 14.98 0.18 -18.85
CA TYR A 126 14.10 -0.89 -19.34
C TYR A 126 13.20 -0.42 -20.49
N GLN A 127 12.68 0.80 -20.44
CA GLN A 127 11.86 1.36 -21.53
C GLN A 127 12.64 1.54 -22.83
N GLU A 128 13.90 1.99 -22.78
CA GLU A 128 14.75 2.10 -23.97
C GLU A 128 15.09 0.72 -24.55
N GLY A 129 15.37 -0.27 -23.70
CA GLY A 129 15.57 -1.66 -24.14
C GLY A 129 14.34 -2.19 -24.88
N LEU A 130 13.15 -1.93 -24.34
CA LEU A 130 11.87 -2.33 -24.96
C LEU A 130 11.50 -1.53 -26.21
N ARG A 131 12.06 -0.32 -26.38
CA ARG A 131 11.92 0.44 -27.62
C ARG A 131 12.73 -0.20 -28.75
N LEU A 132 13.87 -0.81 -28.44
CA LEU A 132 14.72 -1.51 -29.40
C LEU A 132 14.24 -2.94 -29.67
N ASP A 133 13.84 -3.67 -28.63
CA ASP A 133 13.16 -4.97 -28.76
C ASP A 133 11.85 -5.00 -27.95
N PRO A 134 10.70 -4.75 -28.61
CA PRO A 134 9.39 -4.80 -27.98
C PRO A 134 8.96 -6.19 -27.50
N GLN A 135 9.70 -7.25 -27.82
CA GLN A 135 9.42 -8.63 -27.41
C GLN A 135 10.36 -9.13 -26.31
N HIS A 136 11.22 -8.27 -25.75
CA HIS A 136 12.14 -8.64 -24.68
C HIS A 136 11.37 -8.91 -23.37
N LEU A 137 10.96 -10.16 -23.18
CA LEU A 137 10.05 -10.55 -22.10
C LEU A 137 10.62 -10.25 -20.70
N ASP A 138 11.91 -10.49 -20.48
CA ASP A 138 12.53 -10.26 -19.18
C ASP A 138 12.55 -8.77 -18.79
N ALA A 139 12.84 -7.88 -19.75
CA ALA A 139 12.77 -6.43 -19.53
C ALA A 139 11.34 -5.95 -19.27
N MET A 140 10.34 -6.52 -19.96
CA MET A 140 8.92 -6.21 -19.69
C MET A 140 8.51 -6.65 -18.28
N GLN A 141 8.90 -7.86 -17.87
CA GLN A 141 8.58 -8.39 -16.54
C GLN A 141 9.23 -7.56 -15.45
N ARG A 142 10.51 -7.21 -15.59
CA ARG A 142 11.19 -6.35 -14.61
C ARG A 142 10.57 -4.97 -14.52
N LEU A 143 10.24 -4.35 -15.66
CA LEU A 143 9.57 -3.06 -15.67
C LEU A 143 8.20 -3.11 -14.97
N ALA A 144 7.37 -4.12 -15.29
CA ALA A 144 6.05 -4.27 -14.68
C ALA A 144 6.14 -4.47 -13.16
N PHE A 145 7.02 -5.37 -12.71
CA PHE A 145 7.24 -5.63 -11.29
C PHE A 145 7.77 -4.40 -10.55
N LEU A 146 8.70 -3.66 -11.16
CA LEU A 146 9.26 -2.44 -10.56
C LEU A 146 8.19 -1.34 -10.44
N LEU A 147 7.31 -1.19 -11.43
CA LEU A 147 6.18 -0.25 -11.37
C LEU A 147 5.19 -0.60 -10.25
N GLU A 148 4.86 -1.89 -10.06
CA GLU A 148 4.03 -2.35 -8.92
C GLU A 148 4.69 -2.05 -7.58
N LYS A 149 6.00 -2.31 -7.45
CA LYS A 149 6.76 -2.00 -6.22
C LYS A 149 6.69 -0.52 -5.85
N LEU A 150 6.56 0.37 -6.85
CA LEU A 150 6.41 1.81 -6.68
C LEU A 150 4.95 2.28 -6.56
N ASN A 151 3.98 1.36 -6.45
CA ASN A 151 2.53 1.62 -6.45
C ASN A 151 2.05 2.37 -7.71
N ARG A 152 2.72 2.16 -8.86
CA ARG A 152 2.36 2.72 -10.17
C ARG A 152 1.57 1.69 -10.99
N ASP A 153 0.55 1.11 -10.38
CA ASP A 153 -0.21 -0.02 -10.95
C ASP A 153 -0.88 0.32 -12.29
N ALA A 154 -1.32 1.58 -12.45
CA ALA A 154 -1.90 2.08 -13.70
C ALA A 154 -0.93 1.98 -14.89
N GLU A 155 0.38 2.12 -14.64
CA GLU A 155 1.40 1.99 -15.66
C GLU A 155 1.87 0.54 -15.83
N ALA A 156 1.80 -0.28 -14.77
CA ALA A 156 2.16 -1.70 -14.82
C ALA A 156 1.14 -2.57 -15.58
N ALA A 157 -0.16 -2.29 -15.43
CA ALA A 157 -1.26 -3.05 -16.04
C ALA A 157 -1.09 -3.35 -17.55
N PRO A 158 -0.80 -2.36 -18.43
CA PRO A 158 -0.62 -2.64 -19.86
C PRO A 158 0.60 -3.51 -20.17
N TRP A 159 1.61 -3.53 -19.30
CA TRP A 159 2.77 -4.42 -19.45
C TRP A 159 2.41 -5.87 -19.12
N TRP A 160 1.64 -6.10 -18.05
CA TRP A 160 1.14 -7.42 -17.69
C TRP A 160 0.23 -8.02 -18.77
N ASP A 161 -0.67 -7.21 -19.34
CA ASP A 161 -1.51 -7.65 -20.45
C ASP A 161 -0.67 -8.14 -21.64
N LYS A 162 0.40 -7.41 -21.98
CA LYS A 162 1.32 -7.83 -23.06
C LYS A 162 2.12 -9.08 -22.69
N ILE A 163 2.62 -9.20 -21.45
CA ILE A 163 3.35 -10.37 -20.96
C ILE A 163 2.47 -11.62 -21.07
N TRP A 164 1.23 -11.56 -20.58
CA TRP A 164 0.29 -12.66 -20.66
C TRP A 164 -0.15 -12.98 -22.09
N ALA A 165 -0.32 -11.97 -22.94
CA ALA A 165 -0.59 -12.20 -24.36
C ALA A 165 0.56 -12.96 -25.05
N MET A 166 1.82 -12.62 -24.73
CA MET A 166 2.98 -13.32 -25.27
C MET A 166 3.14 -14.74 -24.71
N GLN A 167 3.00 -14.92 -23.40
CA GLN A 167 3.07 -16.25 -22.77
C GLN A 167 1.91 -17.16 -23.20
N GLY A 168 0.69 -16.63 -23.31
CA GLY A 168 -0.48 -17.34 -23.83
C GLY A 168 -0.37 -17.70 -25.31
N ALA A 169 0.30 -16.87 -26.12
CA ALA A 169 0.64 -17.19 -27.50
C ALA A 169 1.71 -18.28 -27.61
N GLN A 170 2.70 -18.31 -26.70
CA GLN A 170 3.70 -19.38 -26.64
C GLN A 170 3.10 -20.71 -26.15
N ALA A 171 2.14 -20.69 -25.22
CA ALA A 171 1.46 -21.89 -24.71
C ALA A 171 0.52 -22.56 -25.73
N ASN A 172 0.12 -21.87 -26.80
CA ASN A 172 -0.73 -22.42 -27.86
C ASN A 172 -0.33 -21.90 -29.26
N PRO A 173 0.69 -22.49 -29.90
CA PRO A 173 1.23 -22.02 -31.19
C PRO A 173 0.23 -22.11 -32.37
N ARG A 174 -0.97 -22.67 -32.17
CA ARG A 174 -2.00 -22.84 -33.22
C ARG A 174 -2.97 -21.67 -33.39
N ARG A 175 -2.95 -20.64 -32.54
CA ARG A 175 -3.86 -19.48 -32.70
C ARG A 175 -3.43 -18.45 -33.74
N ARG A 176 -2.21 -18.55 -34.28
CA ARG A 176 -1.67 -17.60 -35.27
C ARG A 176 -2.03 -17.93 -36.73
N ARG A 177 -3.23 -18.47 -37.01
CA ARG A 177 -3.82 -18.52 -38.36
C ARG A 177 -5.34 -18.62 -38.30
N LEU A 178 -6.01 -17.51 -38.03
CA LEU A 178 -7.30 -17.26 -38.65
C LEU A 178 -7.26 -15.81 -39.16
N ARG A 179 -7.40 -15.70 -40.48
CA ARG A 179 -7.54 -14.46 -41.23
C ARG A 179 -8.76 -13.69 -40.79
#